data_AF-A0AAN0SET9-F1
#
_entry.id   AF-A0AAN0SET9-F1
#
_cell.length_a   1.000
_cell.length_b   1.000
_cell.length_c   1.000
_cell.angle_alpha   90.00
_cell.angle_beta   90.00
_cell.angle_gamma   90.00
#
_symmetry.space_group_name_H-M   'P 1'
#
loop_
_entity.id
_entity.type
_entity.pdbx_description
1 polymer ?
#
loop_
_entity_poly.entity_id
_entity_poly.type
_entity_poly.pdbx_seq_one_letter_code
_entity_poly.pdbx_strand_id
1 'polypeptide(L)'
;MIKKILSLAISIIASFSIQAKVSDGAYAYSCNYDSEYFGSILIKSGEATIEVSTNQIYIVSNVLPRNGAYSLYFKSADLGLGGVDIPFDKLDSSRPLATIEQQKDSITFEWLGAKDKAGNQVDIPFTALPVAQGTLLLEKCDN
;
A
#
# COMPACT_ATOMS: atom_id res chain seq x y z
N MET A 1 66.98 10.18 10.02
CA MET A 1 65.72 9.71 10.65
C MET A 1 64.63 9.68 9.60
N ILE A 2 64.20 8.49 9.17
CA ILE A 2 63.16 8.32 8.13
C ILE A 2 61.83 8.14 8.84
N LYS A 3 60.95 9.14 8.78
CA LYS A 3 59.58 9.05 9.31
C LYS A 3 58.73 8.22 8.34
N LYS A 4 58.33 7.02 8.79
CA LYS A 4 57.30 6.20 8.13
C LYS A 4 55.97 6.93 8.23
N ILE A 5 55.37 7.28 7.09
CA ILE A 5 53.98 7.75 7.03
C ILE A 5 53.13 6.51 6.78
N LEU A 6 52.46 6.05 7.84
CA LEU A 6 51.50 4.96 7.79
C LEU A 6 50.19 5.54 7.24
N SER A 7 49.86 5.25 5.98
CA SER A 7 48.56 5.64 5.41
C SER A 7 47.52 4.61 5.80
N LEU A 8 46.58 5.00 6.67
CA LEU A 8 45.44 4.20 7.06
C LEU A 8 44.30 4.45 6.05
N ALA A 9 44.06 3.50 5.16
CA ALA A 9 42.91 3.55 4.27
C ALA A 9 41.65 3.12 5.06
N ILE A 10 40.79 4.09 5.38
CA ILE A 10 39.48 3.84 5.99
C ILE A 10 38.50 3.55 4.84
N SER A 11 38.22 2.27 4.59
CA SER A 11 37.11 1.86 3.72
C SER A 11 35.79 2.09 4.45
N ILE A 12 35.12 3.21 4.15
CA ILE A 12 33.74 3.45 4.55
C ILE A 12 32.86 2.60 3.63
N ILE A 13 32.44 1.43 4.11
CA ILE A 13 31.35 0.68 3.49
C ILE A 13 30.07 1.42 3.86
N ALA A 14 29.68 2.38 3.03
CA ALA A 14 28.37 2.99 3.13
C ALA A 14 27.33 1.97 2.65
N SER A 15 26.65 1.33 3.59
CA SER A 15 25.48 0.50 3.32
C SER A 15 24.34 1.41 2.84
N PHE A 16 24.31 1.71 1.55
CA PHE A 16 23.14 2.33 0.93
C PHE A 16 22.03 1.29 0.89
N SER A 17 21.14 1.32 1.88
CA SER A 17 19.83 0.69 1.76
C SER A 17 19.05 1.47 0.71
N ILE A 18 19.22 1.11 -0.56
CA ILE A 18 18.34 1.55 -1.64
C ILE A 18 17.02 0.84 -1.38
N GLN A 19 16.17 1.45 -0.55
CA GLN A 19 14.78 1.08 -0.47
C GLN A 19 14.20 1.47 -1.83
N ALA A 20 13.97 0.48 -2.69
CA ALA A 20 13.25 0.69 -3.93
C ALA A 20 11.97 1.45 -3.57
N LYS A 21 11.60 2.43 -4.38
CA LYS A 21 10.28 3.04 -4.27
C LYS A 21 9.29 2.07 -4.88
N VAL A 22 8.10 1.97 -4.29
CA VAL A 22 6.96 1.34 -4.94
C VAL A 22 6.75 2.01 -6.30
N SER A 23 6.53 1.23 -7.34
CA SER A 23 6.30 1.70 -8.69
C SER A 23 4.90 2.31 -8.76
N ASP A 24 4.82 3.51 -9.33
CA ASP A 24 3.55 4.12 -9.65
C ASP A 24 2.81 3.30 -10.73
N GLY A 25 1.50 3.18 -10.60
CA GLY A 25 0.68 2.40 -11.52
C GLY A 25 -0.74 2.13 -11.00
N ALA A 26 -1.61 1.72 -11.92
CA ALA A 26 -2.90 1.12 -11.58
C ALA A 26 -2.72 -0.39 -11.52
N TYR A 27 -3.16 -1.00 -10.42
CA TYR A 27 -3.07 -2.43 -10.18
C TYR A 27 -4.46 -3.00 -9.97
N ALA A 28 -4.82 -4.03 -10.72
CA ALA A 28 -6.15 -4.64 -10.66
C ALA A 28 -6.06 -6.17 -10.63
N TYR A 29 -7.14 -6.82 -10.19
CA TYR A 29 -7.22 -8.28 -10.23
C TYR A 29 -7.20 -8.81 -11.67
N SER A 30 -7.78 -8.05 -12.61
CA SER A 30 -7.72 -8.34 -14.04
C SER A 30 -7.77 -7.05 -14.86
N CYS A 31 -6.85 -6.89 -15.81
CA CYS A 31 -6.80 -5.71 -16.68
C CYS A 31 -7.75 -5.80 -17.89
N ASN A 32 -8.43 -6.93 -18.08
CA ASN A 32 -9.39 -7.11 -19.18
C ASN A 32 -10.80 -6.59 -18.86
N TYR A 33 -11.06 -6.07 -17.65
CA TYR A 33 -12.36 -5.55 -17.19
C TYR A 33 -13.56 -6.53 -17.29
N ASP A 34 -13.34 -7.78 -17.72
CA ASP A 34 -14.35 -8.86 -17.80
C ASP A 34 -14.53 -9.59 -16.46
N SER A 35 -13.90 -9.09 -15.38
CA SER A 35 -14.02 -9.66 -14.05
C SER A 35 -15.30 -9.20 -13.36
N GLU A 36 -15.87 -10.08 -12.52
CA GLU A 36 -16.94 -9.70 -11.59
C GLU A 36 -16.45 -8.72 -10.51
N TYR A 37 -15.13 -8.55 -10.37
CA TYR A 37 -14.48 -7.59 -9.47
C TYR A 37 -14.00 -6.37 -10.25
N PHE A 38 -14.42 -5.18 -9.80
CA PHE A 38 -14.16 -3.92 -10.51
C PHE A 38 -13.12 -3.03 -9.82
N GLY A 39 -12.65 -3.41 -8.63
CA GLY A 39 -11.71 -2.63 -7.83
C GLY A 39 -10.30 -2.57 -8.40
N SER A 40 -9.60 -1.48 -8.07
CA SER A 40 -8.17 -1.34 -8.33
C SER A 40 -7.46 -0.60 -7.19
N ILE A 41 -6.14 -0.71 -7.18
CA ILE A 41 -5.25 0.07 -6.33
C ILE A 41 -4.42 0.98 -7.23
N LEU A 42 -4.62 2.28 -7.09
CA LEU A 42 -3.82 3.29 -7.78
C LEU A 42 -2.70 3.76 -6.87
N ILE A 43 -1.45 3.50 -7.25
CA ILE A 43 -0.26 3.96 -6.54
C ILE A 43 0.34 5.13 -7.30
N LYS A 44 0.51 6.26 -6.62
CA LYS A 44 1.11 7.46 -7.18
C LYS A 44 1.87 8.24 -6.12
N SER A 45 3.16 8.47 -6.34
CA SER A 45 3.97 9.37 -5.52
C SER A 45 3.96 9.04 -4.01
N GLY A 46 3.96 7.75 -3.66
CA GLY A 46 3.96 7.29 -2.27
C GLY A 46 2.59 7.24 -1.60
N GLU A 47 1.51 7.46 -2.36
CA GLU A 47 0.14 7.29 -1.91
C GLU A 47 -0.54 6.16 -2.69
N ALA A 48 -1.41 5.42 -2.02
CA ALA A 48 -2.26 4.40 -2.62
C ALA A 48 -3.73 4.80 -2.44
N THR A 49 -4.48 4.82 -3.54
CA THR A 49 -5.94 4.92 -3.51
C THR A 49 -6.50 3.52 -3.72
N ILE A 50 -7.22 3.02 -2.73
CA ILE A 50 -7.82 1.69 -2.72
C ILE A 50 -9.33 1.88 -2.88
N GLU A 51 -9.89 1.36 -3.97
CA GLU A 51 -11.34 1.21 -4.06
C GLU A 51 -11.77 0.06 -3.16
N VAL A 52 -12.63 0.33 -2.17
CA VAL A 52 -13.13 -0.71 -1.25
C VAL A 52 -14.57 -1.06 -1.51
N SER A 53 -15.38 -0.07 -1.91
CA SER A 53 -16.75 -0.28 -2.39
C SER A 53 -16.91 0.46 -3.72
N THR A 54 -17.26 -0.29 -4.77
CA THR A 54 -17.22 0.20 -6.14
C THR A 54 -18.01 1.49 -6.31
N ASN A 55 -17.35 2.54 -6.81
CA ASN A 55 -17.88 3.90 -7.00
C ASN A 55 -18.46 4.57 -5.74
N GLN A 56 -18.18 4.04 -4.55
CA GLN A 56 -18.80 4.51 -3.29
C GLN A 56 -17.77 4.88 -2.24
N ILE A 57 -16.67 4.15 -2.12
CA ILE A 57 -15.67 4.41 -1.08
C ILE A 57 -14.28 4.18 -1.65
N TYR A 58 -13.46 5.22 -1.57
CA TYR A 58 -12.04 5.18 -1.88
C TYR A 58 -11.25 5.51 -0.63
N ILE A 59 -10.31 4.64 -0.23
CA ILE A 59 -9.40 4.90 0.88
C ILE A 59 -8.07 5.37 0.32
N VAL A 60 -7.67 6.58 0.69
CA VAL A 60 -6.34 7.11 0.42
C VAL A 60 -5.42 6.71 1.57
N SER A 61 -4.28 6.14 1.23
CA SER A 61 -3.31 5.61 2.18
C SER A 61 -1.90 6.10 1.89
N ASN A 62 -1.10 6.32 2.94
CA ASN A 62 0.34 6.51 2.82
C ASN A 62 1.01 5.15 2.60
N VAL A 63 1.92 5.04 1.64
CA VAL A 63 2.71 3.83 1.37
C VAL A 63 4.07 3.97 2.03
N LEU A 64 4.32 3.19 3.08
CA LEU A 64 5.58 3.25 3.84
C LEU A 64 6.33 1.91 3.77
N PRO A 65 7.64 1.91 3.49
CA PRO A 65 8.41 0.68 3.42
C PRO A 65 8.53 0.01 4.80
N ARG A 66 8.37 -1.32 4.85
CA ARG A 66 8.47 -2.11 6.09
C ARG A 66 8.88 -3.55 5.78
N ASN A 67 10.02 -3.99 6.34
CA ASN A 67 10.49 -5.39 6.28
C ASN A 67 10.55 -6.02 4.87
N GLY A 68 10.97 -5.27 3.85
CA GLY A 68 11.02 -5.77 2.46
C GLY A 68 9.69 -5.70 1.69
N ALA A 69 8.61 -5.29 2.36
CA ALA A 69 7.31 -4.97 1.79
C ALA A 69 6.98 -3.47 1.99
N TYR A 70 5.76 -3.08 1.68
CA TYR A 70 5.19 -1.78 2.07
C TYR A 70 3.91 -1.99 2.86
N SER A 71 3.68 -1.11 3.82
CA SER A 71 2.46 -1.05 4.61
C SER A 71 1.68 0.21 4.23
N LEU A 72 0.36 0.05 4.08
CA LEU A 72 -0.56 1.11 3.69
C LEU A 72 -1.26 1.60 4.94
N TYR A 73 -1.11 2.88 5.26
CA TYR A 73 -1.69 3.50 6.46
C TYR A 73 -2.77 4.48 6.08
N PHE A 74 -3.89 4.45 6.80
CA PHE A 74 -5.01 5.36 6.56
C PHE A 74 -4.54 6.82 6.54
N LYS A 75 -4.92 7.56 5.50
CA LYS A 75 -4.69 9.00 5.37
C LYS A 75 -6.01 9.76 5.33
N SER A 76 -6.89 9.36 4.42
CA SER A 76 -8.22 9.94 4.25
C SER A 76 -9.11 8.96 3.50
N ALA A 77 -10.40 9.26 3.41
CA ALA A 77 -11.33 8.56 2.53
C ALA A 77 -12.10 9.57 1.70
N ASP A 78 -12.45 9.17 0.48
CA ASP A 78 -13.43 9.86 -0.35
C ASP A 78 -14.71 9.02 -0.43
N LEU A 79 -15.84 9.69 -0.25
CA LEU A 79 -17.17 9.09 -0.21
C LEU A 79 -17.90 9.45 -1.49
N GLY A 80 -18.21 8.44 -2.30
CA GLY A 80 -19.15 8.54 -3.41
C GLY A 80 -20.60 8.74 -2.95
N LEU A 81 -21.53 8.67 -3.89
CA LEU A 81 -22.95 9.05 -3.72
C LEU A 81 -23.79 8.15 -2.79
N GLY A 82 -23.16 7.24 -2.02
CA GLY A 82 -23.81 6.14 -1.31
C GLY A 82 -24.21 6.37 0.15
N GLY A 83 -23.84 7.49 0.78
CA GLY A 83 -24.30 7.83 2.14
C GLY A 83 -23.96 6.80 3.23
N VAL A 84 -22.76 6.21 3.17
CA VAL A 84 -22.31 5.21 4.16
C VAL A 84 -21.79 5.91 5.42
N ASP A 85 -22.35 5.55 6.59
CA ASP A 85 -21.91 6.08 7.90
C ASP A 85 -20.71 5.29 8.43
N ILE A 86 -19.51 5.67 7.99
CA ILE A 86 -18.24 5.11 8.48
C ILE A 86 -17.51 6.19 9.28
N PRO A 87 -17.10 5.91 10.53
CA PRO A 87 -16.40 6.88 11.37
C PRO A 87 -14.92 6.98 10.98
N PHE A 88 -14.64 7.49 9.76
CA PHE A 88 -13.28 7.62 9.22
C PHE A 88 -12.36 8.47 10.10
N ASP A 89 -12.92 9.43 10.82
CA ASP A 89 -12.24 10.29 11.79
C ASP A 89 -11.69 9.54 13.01
N LYS A 90 -12.25 8.37 13.30
CA LYS A 90 -11.84 7.52 14.43
C LYS A 90 -10.79 6.47 14.06
N LEU A 91 -10.47 6.33 12.77
CA LEU A 91 -9.49 5.35 12.31
C LEU A 91 -8.09 5.69 12.84
N ASP A 92 -7.36 4.64 13.20
CA ASP A 92 -5.99 4.75 13.68
C ASP A 92 -5.01 4.74 12.50
N SER A 93 -4.52 5.93 12.13
CA SER A 93 -3.53 6.11 11.07
C SER A 93 -2.15 5.52 11.39
N SER A 94 -1.91 5.03 12.61
CA SER A 94 -0.67 4.35 12.98
C SER A 94 -0.70 2.84 12.74
N ARG A 95 -1.86 2.31 12.33
CA ARG A 95 -2.03 0.88 12.03
C ARG A 95 -2.16 0.67 10.53
N PRO A 96 -1.53 -0.38 9.99
CA PRO A 96 -1.64 -0.68 8.57
C PRO A 96 -3.05 -1.21 8.26
N LEU A 97 -3.64 -0.68 7.19
CA LEU A 97 -4.87 -1.17 6.57
C LEU A 97 -4.60 -2.37 5.66
N ALA A 98 -3.43 -2.38 5.04
CA ALA A 98 -3.02 -3.38 4.07
C ALA A 98 -1.50 -3.47 3.98
N THR A 99 -1.02 -4.54 3.38
CA THR A 99 0.38 -4.75 2.98
C THR A 99 0.44 -4.95 1.47
N ILE A 100 1.51 -4.45 0.86
CA ILE A 100 1.83 -4.73 -0.53
C ILE A 100 3.28 -5.20 -0.69
N GLU A 101 3.48 -6.17 -1.55
CA GLU A 101 4.81 -6.58 -2.03
C GLU A 101 4.90 -6.34 -3.53
N GLN A 102 5.86 -5.50 -3.92
CA GLN A 102 6.08 -5.15 -5.32
C GLN A 102 6.85 -6.26 -6.02
N GLN A 103 6.28 -6.76 -7.11
CA GLN A 103 6.99 -7.49 -8.15
C GLN A 103 7.07 -6.61 -9.40
N LYS A 104 7.82 -7.05 -10.41
CA LYS A 104 8.13 -6.24 -11.60
C LYS A 104 6.89 -5.57 -12.21
N ASP A 105 5.89 -6.38 -12.54
CA ASP A 105 4.67 -5.96 -13.25
C ASP A 105 3.39 -6.32 -12.47
N SER A 106 3.52 -6.52 -11.16
CA SER A 106 2.40 -6.88 -10.27
C SER A 106 2.66 -6.49 -8.83
N ILE A 107 1.61 -6.47 -8.02
CA ILE A 107 1.71 -6.38 -6.56
C ILE A 107 0.96 -7.52 -5.91
N THR A 108 1.54 -8.06 -4.86
CA THR A 108 0.83 -8.91 -3.91
C THR A 108 0.15 -7.99 -2.90
N PHE A 109 -1.17 -8.04 -2.75
CA PHE A 109 -1.96 -7.20 -1.86
C PHE A 109 -2.68 -8.04 -0.80
N GLU A 110 -2.58 -7.64 0.46
CA GLU A 110 -3.29 -8.25 1.57
C GLU A 110 -4.02 -7.17 2.37
N TRP A 111 -5.32 -7.34 2.52
CA TRP A 111 -6.17 -6.46 3.32
C TRP A 111 -6.18 -6.90 4.78
N LEU A 112 -5.71 -6.04 5.68
CA LEU A 112 -5.68 -6.29 7.13
C LEU A 112 -6.92 -5.73 7.84
N GLY A 113 -7.61 -4.79 7.22
CA GLY A 113 -8.78 -4.12 7.77
C GLY A 113 -8.45 -2.86 8.57
N ALA A 114 -9.45 -1.98 8.69
CA ALA A 114 -9.34 -0.74 9.44
C ALA A 114 -9.62 -0.95 10.93
N LYS A 115 -8.88 -0.23 11.78
CA LYS A 115 -9.06 -0.26 13.23
C LYS A 115 -9.21 1.15 13.78
N ASP A 116 -10.00 1.28 14.83
CA ASP A 116 -10.06 2.51 15.62
C ASP A 116 -8.82 2.66 16.52
N LYS A 117 -8.70 3.81 17.18
CA LYS A 117 -7.59 4.09 18.11
C LYS A 117 -7.56 3.17 19.34
N ALA A 118 -8.67 2.54 19.69
CA ALA A 118 -8.73 1.53 20.75
C ALA A 118 -8.28 0.14 20.25
N GLY A 119 -8.08 -0.02 18.94
CA GLY A 119 -7.69 -1.27 18.29
C GLY A 119 -8.86 -2.17 17.90
N ASN A 120 -10.10 -1.69 18.01
CA ASN A 120 -11.28 -2.41 17.55
C ASN A 120 -11.38 -2.35 16.03
N GLN A 121 -11.87 -3.42 15.43
CA GLN A 121 -12.15 -3.45 14.00
C GLN A 121 -13.26 -2.44 13.66
N VAL A 122 -13.02 -1.60 12.65
CA VAL A 122 -14.07 -0.79 12.03
C VAL A 122 -14.51 -1.50 10.77
N ASP A 123 -15.81 -1.76 10.68
CA ASP A 123 -16.39 -2.39 9.50
C ASP A 123 -16.38 -1.38 8.35
N ILE A 124 -15.68 -1.74 7.28
CA ILE A 124 -15.66 -1.02 6.01
C ILE A 124 -16.08 -2.06 4.98
N PRO A 125 -17.17 -1.82 4.22
CA PRO A 125 -17.66 -2.77 3.24
C PRO A 125 -16.64 -2.88 2.11
N PHE A 126 -15.83 -3.93 2.17
CA PHE A 126 -14.81 -4.23 1.18
C PHE A 126 -15.35 -5.26 0.19
N THR A 127 -15.83 -4.79 -0.97
CA THR A 127 -16.44 -5.61 -2.02
C THR A 127 -15.78 -5.42 -3.40
N ALA A 128 -14.85 -4.48 -3.53
CA ALA A 128 -14.27 -4.14 -4.83
C ALA A 128 -13.25 -5.17 -5.35
N LEU A 129 -12.54 -5.87 -4.46
CA LEU A 129 -11.58 -6.94 -4.80
C LEU A 129 -11.92 -8.25 -4.04
N PRO A 130 -11.51 -9.43 -4.54
CA PRO A 130 -11.76 -10.74 -3.92
C PRO A 130 -10.95 -11.01 -2.64
N VAL A 131 -10.79 -10.06 -1.72
CA VAL A 131 -9.86 -10.15 -0.57
C VAL A 131 -10.18 -11.27 0.42
N ALA A 132 -11.40 -11.81 0.40
CA ALA A 132 -11.74 -13.02 1.18
C ALA A 132 -10.92 -14.26 0.77
N GLN A 133 -10.22 -14.21 -0.36
CA GLN A 133 -9.30 -15.25 -0.82
C GLN A 133 -7.91 -15.15 -0.18
N GLY A 134 -7.71 -14.24 0.78
CA GLY A 134 -6.43 -13.98 1.44
C GLY A 134 -5.61 -12.97 0.66
N THR A 135 -4.37 -13.33 0.34
CA THR A 135 -3.45 -12.47 -0.41
C THR A 135 -3.77 -12.52 -1.91
N LEU A 136 -3.94 -11.35 -2.53
CA LEU A 136 -4.27 -11.19 -3.94
C LEU A 136 -3.05 -10.80 -4.77
N LEU A 137 -2.87 -11.42 -5.93
CA LEU A 137 -1.96 -10.91 -6.95
C LEU A 137 -2.73 -9.94 -7.84
N LEU A 138 -2.28 -8.69 -7.91
CA LEU A 138 -2.84 -7.66 -8.78
C LEU A 138 -1.84 -7.33 -9.88
N GLU A 139 -2.29 -7.39 -11.12
CA GLU A 139 -1.49 -7.08 -12.30
C GLU A 139 -1.43 -5.57 -12.50
N LYS A 140 -0.27 -5.08 -12.96
CA LYS A 140 -0.16 -3.69 -13.40
C LYS A 140 -0.89 -3.53 -14.72
N CYS A 141 -1.89 -2.66 -14.75
CA CYS A 141 -2.62 -2.35 -15.98
C CYS A 141 -1.99 -1.16 -16.68
N ASP A 142 -1.79 -1.30 -17.99
CA ASP A 142 -1.41 -0.20 -18.85
C ASP A 142 -2.61 0.75 -19.01
N ASN A 143 -2.39 2.04 -18.71
CA ASN A 143 -3.39 3.10 -18.93
C ASN A 143 -3.43 3.52 -20.39
#